data_AF-A0AAP7L0D1-F1
#
_entry.id   AF-A0AAP7L0D1-F1
#
_cell.length_a   1.000
_cell.length_b   1.000
_cell.length_c   1.000
_cell.angle_alpha   90.00
_cell.angle_beta   90.00
_cell.angle_gamma   90.00
#
_symmetry.space_group_name_H-M   'P 1'
#
loop_
_entity.id
_entity.type
_entity.pdbx_description
1 polymer ?
#
loop_
_entity_poly.entity_id
_entity_poly.type
_entity_poly.pdbx_seq_one_letter_code
_entity_poly.pdbx_strand_id
1 'polypeptide(L)'
;MASRWARLQLLARPRAPEALPQRLNRHRIYVLPTRFGLFVATLLSAMLLGALNYNNNPALLLALLLAAAAIASAIAAHLQLSGVQIDAISAEPVPAGQPLRLRVDLSLRDPRPRQGLHLQLGDSQAWTSLPAQGRGEVELDVPSERRGWRELSRIRLSTTQPLGLVRAWSWVWPEQPLLVYPLAEALAPALPERGNDPLHTRAHASGEELHQLRPYRAGDAPRSIAWKHSARRDSLLVREYEKPVGIEVVLDWHTLAPLPTEARIARLARWIDMAERGGRRYTLLLPSHPPLGPGQGASHHHLCLRALALMPHD
;
A
#
# COMPACT_ATOMS: atom_id res chain seq x y z
N MET A 1 -21.55 13.71 24.62
CA MET A 1 -20.56 12.73 25.14
C MET A 1 -19.32 12.55 24.25
N ALA A 2 -19.38 12.77 22.93
CA ALA A 2 -18.22 12.69 22.03
C ALA A 2 -17.10 13.72 22.34
N SER A 3 -17.45 14.87 22.93
CA SER A 3 -16.52 15.98 23.20
C SER A 3 -15.49 15.74 24.30
N ARG A 4 -15.76 14.86 25.30
CA ARG A 4 -14.79 14.54 26.36
C ARG A 4 -13.74 13.51 25.91
N TRP A 5 -14.12 12.60 25.00
CA TRP A 5 -13.22 11.61 24.42
C TRP A 5 -12.21 12.24 23.47
N ALA A 6 -12.64 13.22 22.66
CA ALA A 6 -11.75 13.99 21.78
C ALA A 6 -10.68 14.77 22.56
N ARG A 7 -11.01 15.32 23.75
CA ARG A 7 -10.03 16.03 24.60
C ARG A 7 -8.97 15.12 25.20
N LEU A 8 -9.34 13.88 25.56
CA LEU A 8 -8.37 12.88 26.04
C LEU A 8 -7.47 12.36 24.91
N GLN A 9 -7.95 12.36 23.66
CA GLN A 9 -7.15 12.01 22.47
C GLN A 9 -6.05 13.05 22.20
N LEU A 10 -6.31 14.34 22.45
CA LEU A 10 -5.32 15.42 22.27
C LEU A 10 -4.13 15.32 23.22
N LEU A 11 -4.32 14.72 24.41
CA LEU A 11 -3.25 14.50 25.38
C LEU A 11 -2.46 13.21 25.13
N ALA A 12 -2.95 12.36 24.23
CA ALA A 12 -2.35 11.06 23.99
C ALA A 12 -1.06 11.17 23.16
N ARG A 13 -0.03 10.45 23.61
CA ARG A 13 1.23 10.27 22.87
C ARG A 13 1.05 9.16 21.81
N PRO A 14 1.76 9.21 20.67
CA PRO A 14 2.84 10.14 20.30
C PRO A 14 2.34 11.49 19.75
N ARG A 15 3.19 12.52 19.85
CA ARG A 15 2.90 13.90 19.37
C ARG A 15 3.43 14.18 17.96
N ALA A 16 4.30 13.32 17.45
CA ALA A 16 4.88 13.38 16.11
C ALA A 16 4.87 11.96 15.49
N PRO A 17 5.01 11.85 14.16
CA PRO A 17 5.27 10.58 13.51
C PRO A 17 6.55 9.94 14.03
N GLU A 18 6.56 8.62 14.16
CA GLU A 18 7.67 7.82 14.68
C GLU A 18 8.04 6.74 13.66
N ALA A 19 9.34 6.50 13.50
CA ALA A 19 9.86 5.41 12.67
C ALA A 19 9.55 4.05 13.30
N LEU A 20 9.20 3.06 12.48
CA LEU A 20 9.01 1.68 12.93
C LEU A 20 10.37 0.94 13.05
N PRO A 21 10.49 -0.08 13.92
CA PRO A 21 9.46 -0.68 14.75
C PRO A 21 9.12 0.14 16.01
N GLN A 22 7.84 0.15 16.41
CA GLN A 22 7.37 0.85 17.61
C GLN A 22 6.73 -0.08 18.63
N ARG A 23 7.25 -0.05 19.85
CA ARG A 23 6.74 -0.87 20.97
C ARG A 23 5.83 -0.06 21.88
N LEU A 24 4.66 -0.60 22.16
CA LEU A 24 3.73 -0.04 23.13
C LEU A 24 4.26 -0.21 24.56
N ASN A 25 4.80 0.89 25.09
CA ASN A 25 5.24 0.99 26.48
C ASN A 25 4.03 1.24 27.40
N ARG A 26 4.08 0.74 28.65
CA ARG A 26 3.05 0.92 29.69
C ARG A 26 2.59 2.38 29.87
N HIS A 27 3.47 3.35 29.67
CA HIS A 27 3.17 4.79 29.80
C HIS A 27 2.30 5.37 28.68
N ARG A 28 2.10 4.62 27.58
CA ARG A 28 1.27 5.01 26.44
C ARG A 28 -0.07 4.27 26.40
N ILE A 29 -0.35 3.46 27.42
CA ILE A 29 -1.58 2.67 27.51
C ILE A 29 -2.52 3.35 28.48
N TYR A 30 -3.67 3.76 27.98
CA TYR A 30 -4.73 4.40 28.76
C TYR A 30 -5.85 3.39 29.00
N VAL A 31 -6.33 3.31 30.23
CA VAL A 31 -7.42 2.41 30.63
C VAL A 31 -8.58 3.26 31.12
N LEU A 32 -9.74 3.10 30.50
CA LEU A 32 -10.96 3.82 30.85
C LEU A 32 -12.11 2.84 31.07
N PRO A 33 -13.01 3.08 32.05
CA PRO A 33 -14.16 2.22 32.26
C PRO A 33 -15.13 2.32 31.07
N THR A 34 -15.71 1.19 30.67
CA THR A 34 -16.79 1.18 29.68
C THR A 34 -18.12 1.56 30.35
N ARG A 35 -19.17 1.78 29.56
CA ARG A 35 -20.53 1.97 30.10
C ARG A 35 -20.97 0.76 30.94
N PHE A 36 -20.65 -0.44 30.48
CA PHE A 36 -20.89 -1.67 31.22
C PHE A 36 -20.07 -1.73 32.52
N GLY A 37 -18.79 -1.36 32.48
CA GLY A 37 -17.96 -1.29 33.68
C GLY A 37 -18.45 -0.29 34.71
N LEU A 38 -18.95 0.89 34.27
CA LEU A 38 -19.57 1.86 35.17
C LEU A 38 -20.85 1.32 35.81
N PHE A 39 -21.70 0.65 35.03
CA PHE A 39 -22.90 0.00 35.55
C PHE A 39 -22.55 -1.07 36.60
N VAL A 40 -21.59 -1.95 36.29
CA VAL A 40 -21.11 -2.97 37.24
C VAL A 40 -20.51 -2.32 38.48
N ALA A 41 -19.72 -1.25 38.34
CA ALA A 41 -19.18 -0.53 39.48
C ALA A 41 -20.29 0.05 40.37
N THR A 42 -21.31 0.68 39.80
CA THR A 42 -22.45 1.20 40.56
C THR A 42 -23.24 0.10 41.27
N LEU A 43 -23.45 -1.04 40.61
CA LEU A 43 -24.14 -2.19 41.18
C LEU A 43 -23.34 -2.79 42.34
N LEU A 44 -22.02 -2.97 42.17
CA LEU A 44 -21.14 -3.47 43.21
C LEU A 44 -21.08 -2.52 44.41
N SER A 45 -21.04 -1.20 44.17
CA SER A 45 -21.12 -0.22 45.25
C SER A 45 -22.44 -0.31 46.02
N ALA A 46 -23.58 -0.42 45.32
CA ALA A 46 -24.89 -0.58 45.95
C ALA A 46 -24.99 -1.89 46.76
N MET A 47 -24.48 -2.99 46.20
CA MET A 47 -24.46 -4.29 46.87
C MET A 47 -23.58 -4.27 48.12
N LEU A 48 -22.41 -3.61 48.05
CA LEU A 48 -21.51 -3.47 49.20
C LEU A 48 -22.14 -2.62 50.30
N LEU A 49 -22.76 -1.48 49.95
CA LEU A 49 -23.47 -0.62 50.91
C LEU A 49 -24.64 -1.35 51.58
N GLY A 50 -25.45 -2.07 50.80
CA GLY A 50 -26.56 -2.87 51.33
C GLY A 50 -26.08 -3.99 52.24
N ALA A 51 -25.03 -4.72 51.83
CA ALA A 51 -24.48 -5.81 52.61
C ALA A 51 -23.85 -5.33 53.93
N LEU A 52 -23.20 -4.16 53.93
CA LEU A 52 -22.69 -3.51 55.15
C LEU A 52 -23.83 -3.06 56.06
N ASN A 53 -24.90 -2.46 55.51
CA ASN A 53 -26.03 -1.97 56.29
C ASN A 53 -26.80 -3.10 57.01
N TYR A 54 -26.95 -4.25 56.35
CA TYR A 54 -27.66 -5.41 56.91
C TYR A 54 -26.74 -6.47 57.53
N ASN A 55 -25.43 -6.20 57.65
CA ASN A 55 -24.42 -7.13 58.15
C ASN A 55 -24.49 -8.53 57.47
N ASN A 56 -24.74 -8.55 56.17
CA ASN A 56 -24.94 -9.77 55.39
C ASN A 56 -23.60 -10.30 54.87
N ASN A 57 -22.94 -11.17 55.66
CA ASN A 57 -21.62 -11.73 55.36
C ASN A 57 -21.52 -12.43 53.98
N PRO A 58 -22.47 -13.29 53.55
CA PRO A 58 -22.45 -13.87 52.20
C PRO A 58 -22.48 -12.82 51.08
N ALA A 59 -23.28 -11.76 51.23
CA ALA A 59 -23.36 -10.70 50.23
C ALA A 59 -22.06 -9.88 50.18
N LEU A 60 -21.41 -9.63 51.32
CA LEU A 60 -20.08 -9.01 51.37
C LEU A 60 -19.02 -9.85 50.65
N LEU A 61 -19.01 -11.16 50.89
CA LEU A 61 -18.07 -12.08 50.23
C LEU A 61 -18.23 -12.05 48.71
N LEU A 62 -19.48 -12.12 48.22
CA LEU A 62 -19.77 -12.05 46.79
C LEU A 62 -19.36 -10.70 46.18
N ALA A 63 -19.62 -9.59 46.87
CA ALA A 63 -19.26 -8.25 46.40
C ALA A 63 -17.75 -8.09 46.24
N LEU A 64 -16.98 -8.55 47.24
CA LEU A 64 -15.51 -8.51 47.22
C LEU A 64 -14.94 -9.43 46.13
N LEU A 65 -15.51 -10.62 45.94
CA LEU A 65 -15.08 -11.55 44.88
C LEU A 65 -15.29 -10.94 43.49
N LEU A 66 -16.46 -10.35 43.24
CA LEU A 66 -16.76 -9.70 41.96
C LEU A 66 -15.89 -8.44 41.75
N ALA A 67 -15.62 -7.67 42.79
CA ALA A 67 -14.70 -6.54 42.72
C ALA A 67 -13.27 -6.99 42.40
N ALA A 68 -12.79 -8.07 43.02
CA ALA A 68 -11.49 -8.65 42.73
C ALA A 68 -11.40 -9.13 41.26
N ALA A 69 -12.44 -9.82 40.76
CA ALA A 69 -12.53 -10.22 39.37
C ALA A 69 -12.55 -9.01 38.40
N ALA A 70 -13.24 -7.93 38.77
CA ALA A 70 -13.28 -6.70 37.99
C ALA A 70 -11.91 -6.02 37.91
N ILE A 71 -11.19 -5.93 39.03
CA ILE A 71 -9.82 -5.39 39.09
C ILE A 71 -8.87 -6.28 38.28
N ALA A 72 -8.94 -7.60 38.44
CA ALA A 72 -8.13 -8.55 37.68
C ALA A 72 -8.37 -8.42 36.17
N SER A 73 -9.63 -8.26 35.75
CA SER A 73 -10.00 -8.00 34.35
C SER A 73 -9.43 -6.68 33.84
N ALA A 74 -9.44 -5.62 34.66
CA ALA A 74 -8.86 -4.33 34.28
C ALA A 74 -7.32 -4.41 34.10
N ILE A 75 -6.64 -5.12 34.99
CA ILE A 75 -5.21 -5.40 34.86
C ILE A 75 -4.93 -6.24 33.61
N ALA A 76 -5.73 -7.29 33.36
CA ALA A 76 -5.60 -8.13 32.18
C ALA A 76 -5.77 -7.32 30.88
N ALA A 77 -6.73 -6.41 30.81
CA ALA A 77 -6.92 -5.52 29.66
C ALA A 77 -5.70 -4.62 29.40
N HIS A 78 -5.09 -4.06 30.46
CA HIS A 78 -3.85 -3.30 30.34
C HIS A 78 -2.70 -4.19 29.83
N LEU A 79 -2.57 -5.38 30.43
CA LEU A 79 -1.52 -6.32 30.05
C LEU A 79 -1.66 -6.75 28.60
N GLN A 80 -2.87 -6.88 28.04
CA GLN A 80 -3.08 -7.29 26.64
C GLN A 80 -2.41 -6.38 25.61
N LEU A 81 -2.37 -5.07 25.85
CA LEU A 81 -1.69 -4.12 24.97
C LEU A 81 -0.21 -3.94 25.31
N SER A 82 0.16 -4.24 26.56
CA SER A 82 1.53 -4.08 27.04
C SER A 82 2.50 -4.96 26.26
N GLY A 83 3.49 -4.32 25.64
CA GLY A 83 4.56 -5.00 24.93
C GLY A 83 4.23 -5.43 23.50
N VAL A 84 3.04 -5.14 22.99
CA VAL A 84 2.74 -5.25 21.55
C VAL A 84 3.64 -4.28 20.79
N GLN A 85 4.28 -4.79 19.74
CA GLN A 85 5.16 -4.05 18.85
C GLN A 85 4.55 -4.03 17.46
N ILE A 86 4.56 -2.86 16.82
CA ILE A 86 4.26 -2.72 15.40
C ILE A 86 5.59 -2.76 14.67
N ASP A 87 5.81 -3.79 13.87
CA ASP A 87 7.09 -4.04 13.20
C ASP A 87 7.19 -3.31 11.88
N ALA A 88 6.15 -3.45 11.06
CA ALA A 88 6.08 -2.87 9.73
C ALA A 88 4.65 -2.48 9.40
N ILE A 89 4.52 -1.45 8.56
CA ILE A 89 3.28 -1.07 7.93
C ILE A 89 3.56 -0.97 6.44
N SER A 90 2.75 -1.64 5.63
CA SER A 90 2.91 -1.65 4.19
C SER A 90 1.54 -1.60 3.51
N ALA A 91 1.50 -1.01 2.33
CA ALA A 91 0.34 -1.07 1.46
C ALA A 91 0.83 -1.14 0.02
N GLU A 92 0.21 -2.01 -0.77
CA GLU A 92 0.42 -2.02 -2.21
C GLU A 92 -0.25 -0.77 -2.82
N PRO A 93 0.45 0.03 -3.64
CA PRO A 93 -0.14 1.24 -4.20
C PRO A 93 -1.33 0.91 -5.11
N VAL A 94 -2.46 1.58 -4.86
CA VAL A 94 -3.69 1.45 -5.67
C VAL A 94 -4.02 2.75 -6.39
N PRO A 95 -4.77 2.71 -7.50
CA PRO A 95 -5.31 3.91 -8.14
C PRO A 95 -6.23 4.69 -7.18
N ALA A 96 -6.17 6.01 -7.26
CA ALA A 96 -7.08 6.88 -6.53
C ALA A 96 -8.55 6.51 -6.81
N GLY A 97 -9.38 6.52 -5.77
CA GLY A 97 -10.76 6.05 -5.77
C GLY A 97 -10.92 4.60 -5.31
N GLN A 98 -9.85 3.82 -5.20
CA GLN A 98 -9.89 2.43 -4.71
C GLN A 98 -9.47 2.34 -3.23
N PRO A 99 -10.02 1.39 -2.45
CA PRO A 99 -9.58 1.18 -1.07
C PRO A 99 -8.15 0.63 -1.06
N LEU A 100 -7.27 1.31 -0.33
CA LEU A 100 -5.88 0.92 -0.11
C LEU A 100 -5.80 -0.07 1.04
N ARG A 101 -5.32 -1.28 0.78
CA ARG A 101 -5.13 -2.32 1.80
C ARG A 101 -3.86 -2.07 2.60
N LEU A 102 -4.02 -1.60 3.83
CA LEU A 102 -2.94 -1.37 4.77
C LEU A 102 -2.70 -2.63 5.60
N ARG A 103 -1.55 -3.26 5.40
CA ARG A 103 -1.04 -4.38 6.20
C ARG A 103 -0.24 -3.84 7.38
N VAL A 104 -0.59 -4.29 8.58
CA VAL A 104 0.09 -3.93 9.83
C VAL A 104 0.61 -5.21 10.47
N ASP A 105 1.94 -5.30 10.56
CA ASP A 105 2.63 -6.42 11.18
C ASP A 105 2.79 -6.16 12.67
N LEU A 106 2.29 -7.08 13.47
CA LEU A 106 2.29 -7.01 14.92
C LEU A 106 3.13 -8.15 15.47
N SER A 107 3.98 -7.84 16.46
CA SER A 107 4.70 -8.84 17.22
C SER A 107 4.65 -8.65 18.72
N LEU A 108 4.90 -9.74 19.43
CA LEU A 108 5.01 -9.83 20.88
C LEU A 108 6.27 -10.62 21.21
N ARG A 109 7.02 -10.16 22.21
CA ARG A 109 8.18 -10.90 22.75
C ARG A 109 7.80 -11.94 23.82
N ASP A 110 6.57 -11.88 24.31
CA ASP A 110 6.04 -12.75 25.36
C ASP A 110 5.29 -13.92 24.70
N PRO A 111 5.40 -15.18 25.19
CA PRO A 111 4.61 -16.30 24.68
C PRO A 111 3.10 -16.24 24.97
N ARG A 112 2.62 -15.25 25.74
CA ARG A 112 1.20 -15.14 26.08
C ARG A 112 0.35 -14.66 24.89
N PRO A 113 -0.73 -15.39 24.52
CA PRO A 113 -1.61 -14.95 23.45
C PRO A 113 -2.35 -13.66 23.82
N ARG A 114 -2.57 -12.78 22.83
CA ARG A 114 -3.39 -11.58 22.97
C ARG A 114 -4.63 -11.75 22.11
N GLN A 115 -5.82 -11.65 22.71
CA GLN A 115 -7.07 -11.83 21.98
C GLN A 115 -7.86 -10.53 21.92
N GLY A 116 -8.62 -10.35 20.84
CA GLY A 116 -9.54 -9.22 20.70
C GLY A 116 -8.83 -7.87 20.62
N LEU A 117 -7.67 -7.83 19.96
CA LEU A 117 -7.02 -6.58 19.60
C LEU A 117 -7.84 -5.91 18.48
N HIS A 118 -8.12 -4.64 18.65
CA HIS A 118 -8.91 -3.85 17.73
C HIS A 118 -8.08 -2.66 17.24
N LEU A 119 -7.82 -2.63 15.94
CA LEU A 119 -7.12 -1.55 15.25
C LEU A 119 -8.13 -0.64 14.59
N GLN A 120 -7.93 0.67 14.72
CA GLN A 120 -8.74 1.67 14.05
C GLN A 120 -7.86 2.77 13.45
N LEU A 121 -8.13 3.11 12.19
CA LEU A 121 -7.51 4.21 11.46
C LEU A 121 -8.61 5.00 10.75
N GLY A 122 -8.94 6.20 11.25
CA GLY A 122 -10.12 6.94 10.78
C GLY A 122 -11.39 6.12 10.97
N ASP A 123 -12.11 5.86 9.87
CA ASP A 123 -13.33 5.05 9.84
C ASP A 123 -13.06 3.55 9.60
N SER A 124 -11.83 3.20 9.22
CA SER A 124 -11.42 1.82 8.98
C SER A 124 -11.12 1.12 10.29
N GLN A 125 -11.63 -0.10 10.45
CA GLN A 125 -11.45 -0.90 11.66
C GLN A 125 -11.22 -2.37 11.35
N ALA A 126 -10.39 -3.03 12.15
CA ALA A 126 -10.13 -4.46 12.04
C ALA A 126 -9.86 -5.07 13.41
N TRP A 127 -10.17 -6.36 13.54
CA TRP A 127 -9.88 -7.15 14.72
C TRP A 127 -8.83 -8.19 14.42
N THR A 128 -7.93 -8.41 15.36
CA THR A 128 -6.89 -9.43 15.25
C THR A 128 -6.60 -10.03 16.63
N SER A 129 -5.93 -11.17 16.63
CA SER A 129 -5.45 -11.83 17.83
C SER A 129 -4.03 -12.34 17.56
N LEU A 130 -3.13 -12.14 18.52
CA LEU A 130 -1.77 -12.65 18.47
C LEU A 130 -1.74 -14.03 19.14
N PRO A 131 -1.41 -15.11 18.40
CA PRO A 131 -1.20 -16.42 18.98
C PRO A 131 0.06 -16.44 19.85
N ALA A 132 0.31 -17.55 20.55
CA ALA A 132 1.46 -17.70 21.46
C ALA A 132 2.84 -17.54 20.76
N GLN A 133 2.88 -17.65 19.43
CA GLN A 133 4.07 -17.39 18.62
C GLN A 133 4.42 -15.88 18.52
N GLY A 134 3.53 -15.00 18.99
CA GLY A 134 3.78 -13.58 19.12
C GLY A 134 3.93 -12.86 17.79
N ARG A 135 3.31 -13.35 16.71
CA ARG A 135 3.25 -12.65 15.42
C ARG A 135 1.84 -12.71 14.85
N GLY A 136 1.40 -11.63 14.23
CA GLY A 136 0.14 -11.57 13.52
C GLY A 136 0.11 -10.40 12.56
N GLU A 137 -0.70 -10.55 11.54
CA GLU A 137 -0.94 -9.55 10.52
C GLU A 137 -2.39 -9.10 10.61
N VAL A 138 -2.64 -7.84 10.29
CA VAL A 138 -3.99 -7.30 10.20
C VAL A 138 -4.08 -6.34 9.01
N GLU A 139 -5.14 -6.48 8.24
CA GLU A 139 -5.42 -5.65 7.08
C GLU A 139 -6.51 -4.63 7.41
N LEU A 140 -6.31 -3.37 6.99
CA LEU A 140 -7.27 -2.28 7.09
C LEU A 140 -7.51 -1.70 5.70
N ASP A 141 -8.76 -1.60 5.28
CA ASP A 141 -9.12 -0.93 4.03
C ASP A 141 -9.22 0.58 4.25
N VAL A 142 -8.27 1.34 3.72
CA VAL A 142 -8.18 2.80 3.90
C VAL A 142 -8.65 3.50 2.62
N PRO A 143 -9.65 4.39 2.67
CA PRO A 143 -10.17 5.07 1.47
C PRO A 143 -9.10 5.98 0.88
N SER A 144 -8.74 5.83 -0.40
CA SER A 144 -7.72 6.64 -1.09
C SER A 144 -8.37 7.54 -2.14
N GLU A 145 -8.47 8.85 -1.88
CA GLU A 145 -9.20 9.76 -2.79
C GLU A 145 -8.29 10.54 -3.73
N ARG A 146 -7.08 10.87 -3.28
CA ARG A 146 -6.13 11.71 -4.01
C ARG A 146 -4.85 10.92 -4.26
N ARG A 147 -4.25 11.15 -5.43
CA ARG A 147 -2.97 10.53 -5.82
C ARG A 147 -1.79 11.17 -5.06
N GLY A 148 -0.65 10.49 -5.10
CA GLY A 148 0.60 10.97 -4.54
C GLY A 148 0.89 10.38 -3.16
N TRP A 149 1.79 11.04 -2.43
CA TRP A 149 2.11 10.65 -1.07
C TRP A 149 0.99 11.02 -0.12
N ARG A 150 0.53 10.03 0.63
CA ARG A 150 -0.44 10.20 1.70
C ARG A 150 0.21 9.88 3.03
N GLU A 151 0.19 10.86 3.92
CA GLU A 151 0.61 10.67 5.29
C GLU A 151 -0.41 9.83 6.06
N LEU A 152 0.08 8.88 6.84
CA LEU A 152 -0.73 8.11 7.75
C LEU A 152 -1.09 8.94 8.98
N SER A 153 -2.36 8.88 9.37
CA SER A 153 -2.79 9.41 10.66
C SER A 153 -2.56 8.38 11.78
N ARG A 154 -2.86 8.77 13.02
CA ARG A 154 -2.63 7.90 14.17
C ARG A 154 -3.52 6.64 14.08
N ILE A 155 -2.91 5.48 14.26
CA ILE A 155 -3.58 4.18 14.36
C ILE A 155 -3.86 3.90 15.84
N ARG A 156 -5.12 3.64 16.18
CA ARG A 156 -5.53 3.27 17.53
C ARG A 156 -5.50 1.76 17.70
N LEU A 157 -4.73 1.28 18.67
CA LEU A 157 -4.85 -0.10 19.14
C LEU A 157 -5.67 -0.12 20.42
N SER A 158 -6.67 -0.99 20.52
CA SER A 158 -7.56 -1.07 21.67
C SER A 158 -8.00 -2.50 21.98
N THR A 159 -8.39 -2.75 23.23
CA THR A 159 -9.01 -4.02 23.65
C THR A 159 -9.99 -3.76 24.81
N THR A 160 -11.03 -4.58 24.87
CA THR A 160 -11.98 -4.63 25.98
C THR A 160 -12.00 -6.00 26.67
N GLN A 161 -11.15 -6.93 26.24
CA GLN A 161 -11.08 -8.27 26.81
C GLN A 161 -10.39 -8.23 28.20
N PRO A 162 -10.74 -9.15 29.12
CA PRO A 162 -11.66 -10.27 28.93
C PRO A 162 -13.15 -9.95 29.19
N LEU A 163 -13.48 -9.17 30.24
CA LEU A 163 -14.88 -9.02 30.69
C LEU A 163 -15.61 -7.79 30.12
N GLY A 164 -14.98 -6.96 29.29
CA GLY A 164 -15.63 -5.75 28.75
C GLY A 164 -15.80 -4.61 29.75
N LEU A 165 -15.26 -4.73 30.96
CA LEU A 165 -15.42 -3.73 32.04
C LEU A 165 -14.63 -2.45 31.78
N VAL A 166 -13.45 -2.58 31.19
CA VAL A 166 -12.59 -1.44 30.82
C VAL A 166 -12.19 -1.55 29.35
N ARG A 167 -11.84 -0.41 28.78
CA ARG A 167 -11.21 -0.32 27.47
C ARG A 167 -9.78 0.17 27.65
N ALA A 168 -8.82 -0.69 27.36
CA ALA A 168 -7.43 -0.30 27.22
C ALA A 168 -7.20 0.17 25.77
N TRP A 169 -6.45 1.25 25.59
CA TRP A 169 -6.11 1.75 24.26
C TRP A 169 -4.76 2.46 24.23
N SER A 170 -4.15 2.50 23.05
CA SER A 170 -2.91 3.19 22.75
C SER A 170 -2.91 3.70 21.31
N TRP A 171 -2.04 4.66 21.00
CA TRP A 171 -1.86 5.18 19.64
C TRP A 171 -0.46 4.88 19.13
N VAL A 172 -0.38 4.62 17.83
CA VAL A 172 0.88 4.61 17.08
C VAL A 172 0.73 5.56 15.89
N TRP A 173 1.76 6.34 15.61
CA TRP A 173 1.78 7.24 14.47
C TRP A 173 2.99 6.91 13.61
N PRO A 174 2.84 6.06 12.59
CA PRO A 174 3.95 5.72 11.71
C PRO A 174 4.31 6.91 10.80
N GLU A 175 5.61 7.10 10.57
CA GLU A 175 6.13 8.12 9.65
C GLU A 175 6.07 7.69 8.17
N GLN A 176 5.91 6.41 7.90
CA GLN A 176 5.93 5.85 6.54
C GLN A 176 4.74 6.37 5.71
N PRO A 177 4.98 7.12 4.63
CA PRO A 177 3.90 7.58 3.76
C PRO A 177 3.45 6.46 2.83
N LEU A 178 2.19 6.51 2.42
CA LEU A 178 1.60 5.56 1.49
C LEU A 178 1.51 6.21 0.10
N LEU A 179 1.84 5.46 -0.93
CA LEU A 179 1.74 5.92 -2.31
C LEU A 179 0.39 5.54 -2.89
N VAL A 180 -0.32 6.52 -3.45
CA VAL A 180 -1.57 6.31 -4.20
C VAL A 180 -1.32 6.69 -5.66
N TYR A 181 -1.64 5.78 -6.58
CA TYR A 181 -1.48 6.03 -8.01
C TYR A 181 -2.55 6.98 -8.55
N PRO A 182 -2.29 7.64 -9.70
CA PRO A 182 -3.33 8.36 -10.40
C PRO A 182 -4.47 7.43 -10.84
N LEU A 183 -5.69 7.96 -10.86
CA LEU A 183 -6.82 7.30 -11.49
C LEU A 183 -6.63 7.34 -13.02
N ALA A 184 -6.60 6.18 -13.65
CA ALA A 184 -6.53 6.08 -15.11
C ALA A 184 -7.84 6.51 -15.78
N GLU A 185 -7.74 7.17 -16.94
CA GLU A 185 -8.89 7.59 -17.74
C GLU A 185 -9.73 6.37 -18.17
N ALA A 186 -11.05 6.42 -17.98
CA ALA A 186 -11.93 5.29 -18.29
C ALA A 186 -12.00 4.97 -19.79
N LEU A 187 -11.98 5.98 -20.67
CA LEU A 187 -12.04 5.81 -22.12
C LEU A 187 -10.97 6.70 -22.78
N ALA A 188 -9.73 6.19 -22.84
CA ALA A 188 -8.65 6.88 -23.53
C ALA A 188 -8.59 6.51 -25.02
N PRO A 189 -8.05 7.41 -25.88
CA PRO A 189 -7.72 7.08 -27.26
C PRO A 189 -6.66 5.96 -27.34
N ALA A 190 -6.52 5.36 -28.52
CA ALA A 190 -5.50 4.34 -28.79
C ALA A 190 -4.08 4.84 -28.47
N LEU A 191 -3.15 3.90 -28.26
CA LEU A 191 -1.76 4.22 -27.96
C LEU A 191 -1.13 5.02 -29.12
N PRO A 192 -0.36 6.07 -28.83
CA PRO A 192 0.41 6.79 -29.84
C PRO A 192 1.60 5.92 -30.27
N GLU A 193 1.37 5.00 -31.20
CA GLU A 193 2.40 4.13 -31.75
C GLU A 193 3.23 4.90 -32.79
N ARG A 194 4.51 5.17 -32.49
CA ARG A 194 5.50 5.53 -33.52
C ARG A 194 6.03 4.22 -34.12
N GLY A 195 5.47 3.81 -35.24
CA GLY A 195 5.91 2.57 -35.88
C GLY A 195 5.19 2.15 -37.15
N ASN A 196 4.10 2.81 -37.54
CA ASN A 196 3.40 2.49 -38.78
C ASN A 196 3.82 3.38 -39.97
N ASP A 197 5.10 3.74 -40.02
CA ASP A 197 5.67 4.30 -41.23
C ASP A 197 6.47 3.19 -41.93
N PRO A 198 5.99 2.61 -43.06
CA PRO A 198 6.67 1.52 -43.77
C PRO A 198 8.10 1.86 -44.23
N LEU A 199 8.53 3.12 -44.08
CA LEU A 199 9.87 3.61 -44.38
C LEU A 199 10.92 3.35 -43.27
N HIS A 200 10.52 2.84 -42.10
CA HIS A 200 11.44 2.60 -40.97
C HIS A 200 11.75 1.13 -40.65
N THR A 201 11.43 0.19 -41.55
CA THR A 201 12.12 -1.10 -41.58
C THR A 201 13.53 -0.90 -42.14
N ARG A 202 14.52 -0.67 -41.28
CA ARG A 202 15.92 -0.65 -41.73
C ARG A 202 16.38 -2.09 -41.99
N ALA A 203 16.60 -2.43 -43.26
CA ALA A 203 17.29 -3.64 -43.65
C ALA A 203 18.65 -3.69 -42.94
N HIS A 204 18.86 -4.70 -42.09
CA HIS A 204 20.09 -4.86 -41.33
C HIS A 204 20.75 -6.17 -41.78
N ALA A 205 22.06 -6.14 -42.04
CA ALA A 205 22.81 -7.30 -42.50
C ALA A 205 22.91 -8.47 -41.48
N SER A 206 22.23 -8.38 -40.32
CA SER A 206 22.33 -9.30 -39.19
C SER A 206 20.98 -9.55 -38.47
N GLY A 207 19.85 -9.45 -39.18
CA GLY A 207 18.55 -9.91 -38.69
C GLY A 207 18.43 -11.44 -38.66
N GLU A 208 17.31 -11.95 -38.12
CA GLU A 208 17.12 -13.38 -37.86
C GLU A 208 16.38 -14.12 -38.98
N GLU A 209 15.65 -13.40 -39.83
CA GLU A 209 14.87 -13.96 -40.94
C GLU A 209 15.36 -13.41 -42.29
N LEU A 210 15.60 -14.30 -43.26
CA LEU A 210 16.12 -13.93 -44.58
C LEU A 210 15.01 -13.23 -45.39
N HIS A 211 15.15 -11.93 -45.60
CA HIS A 211 14.15 -11.12 -46.29
C HIS A 211 14.33 -11.18 -47.81
N GLN A 212 15.53 -10.87 -48.31
CA GLN A 212 15.82 -10.91 -49.74
C GLN A 212 17.31 -11.12 -50.04
N LEU A 213 17.59 -11.63 -51.25
CA LEU A 213 18.94 -11.68 -51.81
C LEU A 213 19.10 -10.53 -52.79
N ARG A 214 19.98 -9.57 -52.48
CA ARG A 214 20.27 -8.44 -53.38
C ARG A 214 21.68 -8.50 -53.97
N PRO A 215 21.96 -7.82 -55.10
CA PRO A 215 23.31 -7.67 -55.60
C PRO A 215 24.22 -6.96 -54.60
N TYR A 216 25.47 -7.42 -54.53
CA TYR A 216 26.54 -6.82 -53.72
C TYR A 216 26.81 -5.39 -54.15
N ARG A 217 26.97 -4.50 -53.17
CA ARG A 217 27.42 -3.12 -53.36
C ARG A 217 28.70 -2.88 -52.59
N ALA A 218 29.58 -2.04 -53.14
CA ALA A 218 30.82 -1.66 -52.47
C ALA A 218 30.50 -1.01 -51.11
N GLY A 219 30.96 -1.64 -50.02
CA GLY A 219 30.63 -1.28 -48.63
C GLY A 219 29.90 -2.37 -47.83
N ASP A 220 29.35 -3.38 -48.50
CA ASP A 220 28.75 -4.53 -47.82
C ASP A 220 29.81 -5.43 -47.18
N ALA A 221 29.51 -5.91 -45.97
CA ALA A 221 30.44 -6.75 -45.23
C ALA A 221 30.64 -8.12 -45.94
N PRO A 222 31.88 -8.63 -46.08
CA PRO A 222 32.12 -9.92 -46.75
C PRO A 222 31.37 -11.11 -46.12
N ARG A 223 31.09 -11.01 -44.80
CA ARG A 223 30.33 -12.03 -44.04
C ARG A 223 28.86 -12.16 -44.44
N SER A 224 28.26 -11.14 -45.05
CA SER A 224 26.86 -11.17 -45.50
C SER A 224 26.70 -11.75 -46.91
N ILE A 225 27.79 -12.14 -47.59
CA ILE A 225 27.73 -12.73 -48.93
C ILE A 225 27.15 -14.16 -48.88
N ALA A 226 26.11 -14.39 -49.68
CA ALA A 226 25.51 -15.69 -49.90
C ALA A 226 26.32 -16.50 -50.91
N TRP A 227 27.50 -17.01 -50.51
CA TRP A 227 28.43 -17.71 -51.41
C TRP A 227 27.77 -18.83 -52.24
N LYS A 228 26.89 -19.64 -51.62
CA LYS A 228 26.16 -20.73 -52.28
C LYS A 228 25.23 -20.27 -53.41
N HIS A 229 24.61 -19.10 -53.27
CA HIS A 229 23.74 -18.52 -54.30
C HIS A 229 24.54 -17.72 -55.34
N SER A 230 25.61 -17.07 -54.89
CA SER A 230 26.49 -16.26 -55.76
C SER A 230 27.22 -17.13 -56.79
N ALA A 231 27.69 -18.32 -56.37
CA ALA A 231 28.38 -19.27 -57.25
C ALA A 231 27.52 -19.87 -58.37
N ARG A 232 26.18 -19.71 -58.32
CA ARG A 232 25.26 -20.23 -59.34
C ARG A 232 24.83 -19.18 -60.36
N ARG A 233 25.12 -17.89 -60.12
CA ARG A 233 24.62 -16.76 -60.91
C ARG A 233 25.74 -15.82 -61.40
N ASP A 234 27.00 -16.23 -61.28
CA ASP A 234 28.21 -15.43 -61.59
C ASP A 234 28.15 -13.97 -61.09
N SER A 235 27.44 -13.75 -59.98
CA SER A 235 27.22 -12.43 -59.40
C SER A 235 27.14 -12.55 -57.88
N LEU A 236 27.80 -11.62 -57.19
CA LEU A 236 27.82 -11.60 -55.72
C LEU A 236 26.46 -11.17 -55.18
N LEU A 237 25.82 -12.05 -54.41
CA LEU A 237 24.55 -11.80 -53.74
C LEU A 237 24.78 -11.68 -52.22
N VAL A 238 24.12 -10.70 -51.61
CA VAL A 238 24.18 -10.42 -50.18
C VAL A 238 22.86 -10.83 -49.53
N ARG A 239 22.93 -11.52 -48.39
CA ARG A 239 21.77 -11.84 -47.55
C ARG A 239 21.35 -10.58 -46.81
N GLU A 240 20.17 -10.06 -47.12
CA GLU A 240 19.52 -9.07 -46.27
C GLU A 240 18.56 -9.77 -45.34
N TYR A 241 18.66 -9.41 -44.07
CA TYR A 241 17.81 -9.95 -43.03
C TYR A 241 16.92 -8.82 -42.51
N GLU A 242 15.68 -9.16 -42.19
CA GLU A 242 14.77 -8.24 -41.51
C GLU A 242 14.99 -8.36 -40.00
N LYS A 243 15.06 -7.24 -39.30
CA LYS A 243 14.98 -7.21 -37.84
C LYS A 243 13.69 -6.46 -37.51
N PRO A 244 12.69 -7.10 -36.88
CA PRO A 244 11.53 -6.36 -36.40
C PRO A 244 12.03 -5.34 -35.36
N VAL A 245 12.02 -4.07 -35.74
CA VAL A 245 12.16 -2.99 -34.77
C VAL A 245 10.83 -2.98 -34.02
N GLY A 246 10.85 -3.44 -32.77
CA GLY A 246 9.65 -3.44 -31.94
C GLY A 246 9.06 -2.03 -31.91
N ILE A 247 7.74 -1.93 -32.08
CA ILE A 247 7.00 -0.66 -31.99
C ILE A 247 7.30 -0.07 -30.61
N GLU A 248 8.01 1.06 -30.58
CA GLU A 248 8.31 1.79 -29.35
C GLU A 248 7.22 2.83 -29.14
N VAL A 249 6.51 2.70 -28.02
CA VAL A 249 5.45 3.65 -27.65
C VAL A 249 6.09 4.79 -26.85
N VAL A 250 6.03 6.00 -27.37
CA VAL A 250 6.52 7.20 -26.68
C VAL A 250 5.32 7.96 -26.10
N LEU A 251 5.21 7.96 -24.77
CA LEU A 251 4.16 8.64 -24.03
C LEU A 251 4.67 10.03 -23.61
N ASP A 252 4.35 11.06 -24.40
CA ASP A 252 4.86 12.41 -24.19
C ASP A 252 3.82 13.35 -23.54
N TRP A 253 4.15 13.86 -22.37
CA TRP A 253 3.38 14.89 -21.66
C TRP A 253 3.03 16.11 -22.53
N HIS A 254 3.96 16.58 -23.36
CA HIS A 254 3.80 17.82 -24.13
C HIS A 254 2.80 17.67 -25.28
N THR A 255 2.63 16.45 -25.80
CA THR A 255 1.63 16.17 -26.84
C THR A 255 0.19 16.30 -26.33
N LEU A 256 0.00 16.25 -25.02
CA LEU A 256 -1.30 16.38 -24.34
C LEU A 256 -1.60 17.81 -23.89
N ALA A 257 -0.85 18.81 -24.39
CA ALA A 257 -0.97 20.24 -24.05
C ALA A 257 -2.40 20.84 -23.98
N PRO A 258 -3.40 20.46 -24.81
CA PRO A 258 -4.73 21.05 -24.68
C PRO A 258 -5.52 20.61 -23.44
N LEU A 259 -5.09 19.55 -22.73
CA LEU A 259 -5.80 19.04 -21.55
C LEU A 259 -5.31 19.70 -20.24
N PRO A 260 -6.16 19.79 -19.19
CA PRO A 260 -5.72 20.15 -17.85
C PRO A 260 -4.77 19.09 -17.27
N THR A 261 -3.91 19.47 -16.31
CA THR A 261 -2.85 18.60 -15.75
C THR A 261 -3.39 17.25 -15.31
N GLU A 262 -4.49 17.24 -14.53
CA GLU A 262 -5.14 16.02 -14.05
C GLU A 262 -5.57 15.07 -15.17
N ALA A 263 -6.17 15.61 -16.24
CA ALA A 263 -6.61 14.80 -17.37
C ALA A 263 -5.43 14.23 -18.17
N ARG A 264 -4.31 14.96 -18.27
CA ARG A 264 -3.07 14.43 -18.87
C ARG A 264 -2.54 13.25 -18.07
N ILE A 265 -2.51 13.39 -16.74
CA ILE A 265 -2.06 12.33 -15.83
C ILE A 265 -2.94 11.08 -16.00
N ALA A 266 -4.26 11.25 -15.97
CA ALA A 266 -5.20 10.15 -16.13
C ALA A 266 -5.04 9.44 -17.47
N ARG A 267 -4.81 10.19 -18.55
CA ARG A 267 -4.57 9.64 -19.90
C ARG A 267 -3.24 8.90 -19.99
N LEU A 268 -2.17 9.46 -19.46
CA LEU A 268 -0.86 8.80 -19.43
C LEU A 268 -0.88 7.52 -18.59
N ALA A 269 -1.54 7.54 -17.42
CA ALA A 269 -1.73 6.36 -16.60
C ALA A 269 -2.48 5.27 -17.36
N ARG A 270 -3.54 5.64 -18.11
CA ARG A 270 -4.28 4.70 -18.96
C ARG A 270 -3.43 4.13 -20.09
N TRP A 271 -2.62 4.96 -20.75
CA TRP A 271 -1.72 4.49 -21.81
C TRP A 271 -0.61 3.60 -21.28
N ILE A 272 -0.08 3.84 -20.08
CA ILE A 272 0.85 2.93 -19.40
C ILE A 272 0.20 1.57 -19.18
N ASP A 273 -1.03 1.54 -18.64
CA ASP A 273 -1.78 0.30 -18.43
C ASP A 273 -2.06 -0.45 -19.74
N MET A 274 -2.39 0.28 -20.82
CA MET A 274 -2.62 -0.31 -22.14
C MET A 274 -1.34 -0.88 -22.74
N ALA A 275 -0.22 -0.16 -22.63
CA ALA A 275 1.08 -0.61 -23.14
C ALA A 275 1.57 -1.86 -22.39
N GLU A 276 1.43 -1.89 -21.06
CA GLU A 276 1.78 -3.04 -20.22
C GLU A 276 0.92 -4.26 -20.54
N ARG A 277 -0.41 -4.09 -20.67
CA ARG A 277 -1.32 -5.18 -21.08
C ARG A 277 -1.03 -5.70 -22.49
N GLY A 278 -0.59 -4.83 -23.40
CA GLY A 278 -0.19 -5.18 -24.75
C GLY A 278 1.23 -5.75 -24.86
N GLY A 279 1.98 -5.85 -23.74
CA GLY A 279 3.37 -6.30 -23.74
C GLY A 279 4.30 -5.41 -24.58
N ARG A 280 3.95 -4.13 -24.76
CA ARG A 280 4.72 -3.17 -25.56
C ARG A 280 5.79 -2.50 -24.70
N ARG A 281 6.93 -2.18 -25.30
CA ARG A 281 7.96 -1.35 -24.66
C ARG A 281 7.58 0.11 -24.81
N TYR A 282 7.62 0.86 -23.71
CA TYR A 282 7.24 2.25 -23.70
C TYR A 282 8.22 3.14 -22.94
N THR A 283 8.29 4.39 -23.39
CA THR A 283 9.10 5.46 -22.78
C THR A 283 8.16 6.58 -22.35
N LEU A 284 8.22 6.97 -21.08
CA LEU A 284 7.44 8.08 -20.52
C LEU A 284 8.30 9.35 -20.45
N LEU A 285 7.82 10.42 -21.08
CA LEU A 285 8.45 11.74 -21.05
C LEU A 285 7.61 12.69 -20.20
N LEU A 286 8.19 13.15 -19.08
CA LEU A 286 7.57 14.10 -18.15
C LEU A 286 8.41 15.39 -18.08
N PRO A 287 7.81 16.55 -17.77
CA PRO A 287 8.54 17.82 -17.73
C PRO A 287 9.56 17.91 -16.58
N SER A 288 9.31 17.22 -15.45
CA SER A 288 10.13 17.29 -14.23
C SER A 288 11.03 16.08 -14.00
N HIS A 289 11.05 15.10 -14.92
CA HIS A 289 11.81 13.87 -14.79
C HIS A 289 12.61 13.55 -16.06
N PRO A 290 13.77 12.87 -15.94
CA PRO A 290 14.44 12.30 -17.09
C PRO A 290 13.52 11.27 -17.78
N PRO A 291 13.73 10.99 -19.08
CA PRO A 291 12.96 9.99 -19.80
C PRO A 291 13.01 8.64 -19.06
N LEU A 292 11.83 8.11 -18.74
CA LEU A 292 11.69 6.82 -18.06
C LEU A 292 11.43 5.74 -19.12
N GLY A 293 12.45 4.94 -19.44
CA GLY A 293 12.37 3.85 -20.43
C GLY A 293 13.44 3.96 -21.52
N PRO A 294 13.34 3.14 -22.59
CA PRO A 294 12.27 2.18 -22.89
C PRO A 294 12.31 0.91 -22.06
N GLY A 295 11.22 0.62 -21.36
CA GLY A 295 11.06 -0.55 -20.49
C GLY A 295 9.72 -1.26 -20.69
N GLN A 296 9.59 -2.42 -20.05
CA GLN A 296 8.34 -3.19 -19.90
C GLN A 296 8.40 -3.98 -18.58
N GLY A 297 7.26 -4.37 -18.03
CA GLY A 297 7.18 -5.19 -16.83
C GLY A 297 6.77 -4.40 -15.59
N ALA A 298 6.41 -5.12 -14.53
CA ALA A 298 5.86 -4.57 -13.30
C ALA A 298 6.74 -3.50 -12.63
N SER A 299 8.07 -3.62 -12.70
CA SER A 299 8.99 -2.62 -12.14
C SER A 299 8.93 -1.30 -12.92
N HIS A 300 8.91 -1.36 -14.25
CA HIS A 300 8.79 -0.18 -15.12
C HIS A 300 7.40 0.46 -15.00
N HIS A 301 6.36 -0.35 -14.92
CA HIS A 301 4.99 0.07 -14.66
C HIS A 301 4.87 0.85 -13.33
N HIS A 302 5.42 0.30 -12.25
CA HIS A 302 5.47 0.96 -10.94
C HIS A 302 6.24 2.29 -10.99
N LEU A 303 7.41 2.31 -11.65
CA LEU A 303 8.22 3.53 -11.79
C LEU A 303 7.47 4.65 -12.52
N CYS A 304 6.80 4.31 -13.63
CA CYS A 304 6.04 5.27 -14.43
C CYS A 304 4.81 5.80 -13.66
N LEU A 305 4.02 4.92 -13.04
CA LEU A 305 2.85 5.34 -12.25
C LEU A 305 3.24 6.13 -11.00
N ARG A 306 4.36 5.77 -10.35
CA ARG A 306 4.92 6.56 -9.25
C ARG A 306 5.31 7.96 -9.71
N ALA A 307 5.99 8.10 -10.85
CA ALA A 307 6.37 9.41 -11.36
C ALA A 307 5.13 10.29 -11.64
N LEU A 308 4.07 9.71 -12.22
CA LEU A 308 2.80 10.40 -12.44
C LEU A 308 2.08 10.77 -11.13
N ALA A 309 2.12 9.90 -10.13
CA ALA A 309 1.52 10.15 -8.81
C ALA A 309 2.19 11.33 -8.08
N LEU A 310 3.49 11.54 -8.30
CA LEU A 310 4.29 12.57 -7.64
C LEU A 310 4.30 13.92 -8.35
N MET A 311 3.63 14.05 -9.50
CA MET A 311 3.50 15.34 -10.16
C MET A 311 2.64 16.30 -9.33
N PRO A 312 2.92 17.62 -9.44
CA PRO A 312 2.17 18.63 -8.70
C PRO A 312 0.67 18.51 -9.00
N HIS A 313 -0.12 18.86 -7.98
CA HIS A 313 -1.55 19.08 -8.13
C HIS A 313 -1.76 20.51 -8.62
N ASP A 314 -2.74 20.72 -9.51
CA ASP A 314 -3.20 22.06 -9.89
C ASP A 314 -3.96 22.74 -8.74
#